data_AF-A0A9E1QP05-F1
#
_entry.id   AF-A0A9E1QP05-F1
#
_cell.length_a   1.000
_cell.length_b   1.000
_cell.length_c   1.000
_cell.angle_alpha   90.00
_cell.angle_beta   90.00
_cell.angle_gamma   90.00
#
_symmetry.space_group_name_H-M   'P 1'
#
loop_
_entity.id
_entity.type
_entity.pdbx_description
1 polymer ?
#
loop_
_entity_poly.entity_id
_entity_poly.type
_entity_poly.pdbx_seq_one_letter_code
_entity_poly.pdbx_strand_id
1 'polypeptide(L)' 'PTPVSISYRGHSDRLFKRDFAGEMLDKYDDLELLDYGFLYHRDKYFLQDDVSWFLLEKRV' A
#
# COMPACT_ATOMS: atom_id res chain seq x y z
N PRO A 1 -5.95 -0.60 -10.50
CA PRO A 1 -5.10 -1.82 -10.72
C PRO A 1 -5.85 -3.06 -10.24
N THR A 2 -5.87 -4.18 -10.97
CA THR A 2 -6.62 -5.38 -10.54
C THR A 2 -5.77 -6.26 -9.61
N PRO A 3 -6.35 -6.85 -8.54
CA PRO A 3 -5.62 -7.73 -7.65
C PRO A 3 -5.13 -8.98 -8.40
N VAL A 4 -3.81 -9.20 -8.39
CA VAL A 4 -3.19 -10.40 -8.98
C VAL A 4 -2.90 -11.39 -7.86
N SER A 5 -3.47 -12.58 -7.97
CA SER A 5 -3.23 -13.70 -7.06
C SER A 5 -1.79 -14.20 -7.21
N ILE A 6 -1.07 -14.34 -6.11
CA ILE A 6 0.31 -14.84 -6.04
C ILE A 6 0.28 -16.14 -5.25
N SER A 7 1.02 -17.14 -5.72
CA SER A 7 1.20 -18.40 -4.99
C SER A 7 1.83 -18.13 -3.62
N TYR A 8 1.11 -18.49 -2.56
CA TYR A 8 1.57 -18.35 -1.19
C TYR A 8 1.69 -19.73 -0.56
N ARG A 9 2.94 -20.18 -0.35
CA ARG A 9 3.25 -21.49 0.23
C ARG A 9 2.52 -22.67 -0.44
N GLY A 10 2.37 -22.62 -1.77
CA GLY A 10 1.67 -23.65 -2.55
C GLY A 10 0.15 -23.50 -2.63
N HIS A 11 -0.41 -22.44 -2.04
CA HIS A 11 -1.83 -22.12 -2.14
C HIS A 11 -2.05 -20.91 -3.06
N SER A 12 -3.03 -21.01 -3.96
CA SER A 12 -3.56 -19.86 -4.70
C SER A 12 -4.49 -19.03 -3.80
N ASP A 13 -4.71 -17.78 -4.17
CA ASP A 13 -5.77 -16.91 -3.62
C ASP A 13 -5.60 -16.60 -2.12
N ARG A 14 -4.36 -16.69 -1.64
CA ARG A 14 -3.95 -16.41 -0.26
C ARG A 14 -3.06 -15.18 -0.13
N LEU A 15 -2.42 -14.75 -1.21
CA LEU A 15 -1.63 -13.52 -1.27
C LEU A 15 -1.99 -12.79 -2.56
N PHE A 16 -2.28 -11.50 -2.46
CA PHE A 16 -2.61 -10.67 -3.61
C PHE A 16 -1.69 -9.47 -3.63
N LYS A 17 -1.13 -9.16 -4.81
CA LYS A 17 -0.54 -7.83 -5.03
C LYS A 17 -1.67 -6.89 -5.39
N ARG A 18 -1.90 -5.88 -4.54
CA ARG A 18 -2.97 -4.90 -4.71
C ARG A 18 -2.49 -3.54 -4.25
N ASP A 19 -2.77 -2.52 -5.05
CA ASP A 19 -2.48 -1.12 -4.73
C ASP A 19 -3.75 -0.48 -4.17
N PHE A 20 -3.90 -0.57 -2.86
CA PHE A 20 -5.07 -0.03 -2.16
C PHE A 20 -5.14 1.51 -2.22
N ALA A 21 -3.99 2.20 -2.21
CA ALA A 21 -3.95 3.66 -2.27
C ALA A 21 -4.41 4.16 -3.64
N GLY A 22 -3.89 3.56 -4.72
CA GLY A 22 -4.34 3.85 -6.08
C GLY A 22 -5.82 3.58 -6.28
N GLU A 23 -6.35 2.46 -5.78
CA GLU A 23 -7.79 2.17 -5.87
C GLU A 23 -8.67 3.16 -5.10
N MET A 24 -8.19 3.69 -3.97
CA MET A 24 -8.91 4.73 -3.24
C MET A 24 -8.94 6.04 -4.03
N LEU A 25 -7.81 6.45 -4.61
CA LEU A 25 -7.71 7.65 -5.45
C LEU A 25 -8.55 7.55 -6.73
N ASP A 26 -8.58 6.38 -7.37
CA ASP A 26 -9.42 6.15 -8.56
C ASP A 26 -10.92 6.18 -8.24
N LYS A 27 -11.30 5.88 -6.99
CA LYS A 27 -12.70 5.73 -6.57
C LYS A 27 -13.29 7.01 -5.98
N TYR A 28 -12.47 7.84 -5.35
CA TYR A 28 -12.90 9.01 -4.61
C TYR A 28 -12.21 10.25 -5.16
N ASP A 29 -12.94 11.04 -5.95
CA ASP A 29 -12.44 12.27 -6.58
C ASP A 29 -12.05 13.36 -5.56
N ASP A 30 -12.52 13.23 -4.31
CA ASP A 30 -12.23 14.13 -3.18
C ASP A 30 -11.03 13.68 -2.33
N LEU A 31 -10.35 12.59 -2.69
CA LEU A 31 -9.10 12.19 -2.06
C LEU A 31 -7.88 12.67 -2.84
N GLU A 32 -6.88 13.15 -2.11
CA GLU A 32 -5.56 13.49 -2.66
C GLU A 32 -4.46 12.79 -1.88
N LEU A 33 -3.41 12.34 -2.58
CA LEU A 33 -2.21 11.81 -1.96
C LEU A 33 -1.38 12.96 -1.37
N LEU A 34 -1.30 13.02 -0.04
CA LEU A 34 -0.56 14.04 0.67
C LEU A 34 0.90 13.63 0.91
N ASP A 35 1.13 12.39 1.33
CA ASP A 35 2.47 11.86 1.57
C ASP A 35 2.48 10.32 1.50
N TYR A 36 3.65 9.70 1.37
CA TYR A 36 3.82 8.25 1.40
C TYR A 36 5.24 7.86 1.80
N GLY A 37 5.38 6.65 2.33
CA GLY A 37 6.68 6.18 2.78
C GLY A 37 6.82 4.67 2.87
N PHE A 38 8.07 4.25 2.94
CA PHE A 38 8.47 2.87 3.20
C PHE A 38 9.62 2.87 4.21
N LEU A 39 9.49 2.05 5.25
CA LEU A 39 10.50 1.77 6.26
C LEU A 39 10.96 0.33 6.09
N TYR A 40 12.28 0.14 6.11
CA TYR A 40 12.91 -1.15 5.86
C TYR A 40 13.95 -1.47 6.94
N HIS A 41 13.96 -2.71 7.43
CA HIS A 41 14.81 -3.19 8.52
C HIS A 41 16.30 -3.15 8.24
N ARG A 42 16.71 -2.94 6.98
CA ARG A 42 18.12 -2.72 6.64
C ARG A 42 18.46 -1.26 6.41
N ASP A 43 17.50 -0.34 6.55
CA ASP A 43 17.77 1.08 6.55
C ASP A 43 18.50 1.47 7.85
N LYS A 44 19.48 2.37 7.73
CA LYS A 44 20.27 2.85 8.88
C LYS A 44 19.46 3.64 9.90
N TYR A 45 18.32 4.19 9.50
CA TYR A 45 17.37 4.96 10.33
C TYR A 45 16.10 4.14 10.60
N PHE A 46 16.26 2.83 10.83
CA PHE A 46 15.17 1.94 11.20
C PHE A 46 14.76 2.13 12.66
N LEU A 47 13.63 2.80 12.88
CA LEU A 47 13.08 3.09 14.20
C LEU A 47 11.94 2.13 14.60
N GLN A 48 11.39 1.38 13.64
CA GLN A 48 10.17 0.56 13.78
C GLN A 48 10.14 -0.49 12.66
N ASP A 49 9.26 -1.51 12.72
CA ASP A 49 9.09 -2.61 11.73
C ASP A 49 9.07 -2.21 10.24
N ASP A 50 9.21 -3.21 9.35
CA ASP A 50 9.00 -3.06 7.90
C ASP A 50 7.57 -2.56 7.62
N VAL A 51 7.43 -1.32 7.14
CA VAL A 51 6.13 -0.66 6.96
C VAL A 51 6.09 0.07 5.62
N SER A 52 4.97 -0.06 4.91
CA SER A 52 4.59 0.84 3.82
C SER A 52 3.33 1.60 4.20
N TRP A 53 3.30 2.91 4.01
CA TRP A 53 2.13 3.73 4.32
C TRP A 53 1.87 4.81 3.26
N PHE A 54 0.60 5.20 3.15
CA PHE A 54 0.13 6.29 2.29
C PHE A 54 -0.78 7.18 3.13
N LEU A 55 -0.56 8.49 3.09
CA LEU A 55 -1.39 9.49 3.74
C LEU A 55 -2.25 10.16 2.67
N LEU A 56 -3.56 9.96 2.77
CA LEU A 56 -4.52 10.58 1.88
C LEU A 56 -5.26 11.69 2.62
N GLU A 57 -5.33 12.88 2.03
CA GLU A 57 -6.18 13.97 2.48
C GLU A 57 -7.56 13.86 1.82
N LYS A 58 -8.61 14.13 2.59
CA LYS A 58 -9.96 14.32 2.05
C LYS A 58 -10.21 15.81 1.89
N ARG A 59 -10.33 16.26 0.64
CA ARG A 59 -10.70 17.62 0.30
C ARG A 59 -12.20 17.82 0.55
N VAL A 60 -12.55 18.93 1.18
CA VAL A 60 -13.94 19.33 1.49
C VAL A 60 -14.49 20.23 0.40
#